data_AF-A0A1S7LF73-F1
#
_entry.id   AF-A0A1S7LF73-F1
#
_cell.length_a   1.000
_cell.length_b   1.000
_cell.length_c   1.000
_cell.angle_alpha   90.00
_cell.angle_beta   90.00
_cell.angle_gamma   90.00
#
_symmetry.space_group_name_H-M   'P 1'
#
loop_
_entity.id
_entity.type
_entity.pdbx_description
1 polymer ?
#
loop_
_entity_poly.entity_id
_entity_poly.type
_entity_poly.pdbx_seq_one_letter_code
_entity_poly.pdbx_strand_id
1 'polypeptide(L)'
;MAMDFMTVPTLFFDVLHVLIIVDHERRKIVHFGISRNPTAAWVAQQLREAFPWDSAPRYLIHDGDSRFKADLISQLAIMGINSVRTAPRSPWQNAICERTIRTLRRELFNHVIVISPAHLKKLLDEYLIYFHGSRTHLGLNKDTPIHSPIQLLTDGEIKATPFLGGLHHRYDRQHC
;
A
#
# COMPACT_ATOMS: atom_id res chain seq x y z
N MET A 1 9.63 -0.05 8.20
CA MET A 1 8.46 -0.42 7.39
C MET A 1 7.29 -0.72 8.31
N ALA A 2 6.07 -0.59 7.82
CA ALA A 2 4.89 -1.12 8.49
C ALA A 2 4.09 -2.01 7.54
N MET A 3 3.34 -2.95 8.11
CA MET A 3 2.37 -3.75 7.37
C MET A 3 1.07 -3.88 8.13
N ASP A 4 0.00 -4.11 7.39
CA ASP A 4 -1.32 -4.39 7.93
C ASP A 4 -2.20 -5.02 6.83
N PHE A 5 -3.34 -5.58 7.24
CA PHE A 5 -4.32 -6.18 6.36
C PHE A 5 -5.55 -5.31 6.20
N MET A 6 -6.14 -5.39 5.01
CA MET A 6 -7.51 -4.97 4.79
C MET A 6 -8.31 -6.06 4.09
N THR A 7 -9.62 -6.04 4.28
CA THR A 7 -10.56 -6.92 3.59
C THR A 7 -11.30 -6.15 2.50
N VAL A 8 -11.50 -6.82 1.37
CA VAL A 8 -12.27 -6.30 0.23
C VAL A 8 -13.30 -7.35 -0.19
N PRO A 9 -14.61 -7.07 -0.06
CA PRO A 9 -15.62 -7.98 -0.57
C PRO A 9 -15.66 -7.94 -2.10
N THR A 10 -15.93 -9.09 -2.72
CA THR A 10 -16.18 -9.18 -4.15
C THR A 10 -17.67 -9.11 -4.46
N LEU A 11 -18.00 -8.94 -5.74
CA LEU A 11 -19.37 -8.99 -6.27
C LEU A 11 -20.08 -10.30 -5.88
N PHE A 12 -19.33 -11.40 -5.75
CA PHE A 12 -19.84 -12.71 -5.38
C PHE A 12 -19.79 -12.97 -3.86
N PHE A 13 -19.65 -11.90 -3.06
CA PHE A 13 -19.59 -11.94 -1.59
C PHE A 13 -18.43 -12.76 -1.00
N ASP A 14 -17.42 -13.06 -1.80
CA ASP A 14 -16.15 -13.55 -1.27
C ASP A 14 -15.40 -12.41 -0.57
N VAL A 15 -14.67 -12.74 0.50
CA VAL A 15 -13.77 -11.77 1.15
C VAL A 15 -12.33 -12.04 0.71
N LEU A 16 -11.69 -11.03 0.11
CA LEU A 16 -10.26 -11.03 -0.19
C LEU A 16 -9.51 -10.27 0.89
N HIS A 17 -8.41 -10.86 1.37
CA HIS A 17 -7.45 -10.21 2.25
C HIS A 17 -6.34 -9.59 1.42
N VAL A 18 -6.08 -8.31 1.65
CA VAL A 18 -5.00 -7.55 1.03
C VAL A 18 -3.98 -7.20 2.10
N LEU A 19 -2.79 -7.77 2.01
CA LEU A 19 -1.62 -7.33 2.77
C LEU A 19 -1.09 -6.06 2.13
N ILE A 20 -0.85 -5.01 2.91
CA ILE A 20 -0.17 -3.79 2.48
C ILE A 20 1.11 -3.65 3.29
N ILE A 21 2.23 -3.39 2.60
CA ILE A 21 3.50 -3.03 3.22
C ILE A 21 3.83 -1.61 2.79
N VAL A 22 4.05 -0.72 3.75
CA VAL A 22 4.29 0.70 3.52
C VAL A 22 5.61 1.14 4.14
N ASP A 23 6.33 1.95 3.36
CA ASP A 23 7.47 2.70 3.85
C ASP A 23 7.02 3.89 4.71
N HIS A 24 7.69 4.07 5.85
CA HIS A 24 7.37 5.15 6.75
C HIS A 24 7.88 6.48 6.20
N GLU A 25 9.07 6.55 5.64
CA GLU A 25 9.69 7.82 5.27
C GLU A 25 8.91 8.54 4.18
N ARG A 26 8.65 7.82 3.08
CA ARG A 26 8.01 8.38 1.88
C ARG A 26 6.56 7.97 1.69
N ARG A 27 5.96 7.26 2.67
CA ARG A 27 4.58 6.75 2.60
C ARG A 27 4.34 5.86 1.37
N LYS A 28 5.40 5.31 0.77
CA LYS A 28 5.33 4.49 -0.43
C LYS A 28 4.79 3.12 -0.06
N ILE A 29 3.68 2.68 -0.66
CA ILE A 29 3.29 1.27 -0.62
C ILE A 29 4.34 0.49 -1.42
N VAL A 30 5.18 -0.27 -0.74
CA VAL A 30 6.31 -0.99 -1.35
C VAL A 30 5.90 -2.36 -1.89
N HIS A 31 4.88 -2.96 -1.27
CA HIS A 31 4.36 -4.27 -1.67
C HIS A 31 2.90 -4.39 -1.29
N PHE A 32 2.16 -5.19 -2.06
CA PHE A 32 0.86 -5.70 -1.65
C PHE A 32 0.70 -7.15 -2.07
N GLY A 33 -0.09 -7.89 -1.29
CA GLY A 33 -0.42 -9.28 -1.57
C GLY A 33 -1.92 -9.53 -1.45
N ILE A 34 -2.50 -10.35 -2.32
CA ILE A 34 -3.92 -10.71 -2.28
C ILE A 34 -4.05 -12.19 -1.98
N SER A 35 -4.87 -12.54 -0.99
CA SER A 35 -5.19 -13.94 -0.68
C SER A 35 -6.62 -14.09 -0.16
N ARG A 36 -7.23 -15.24 -0.45
CA ARG A 36 -8.49 -15.66 0.19
C ARG A 36 -8.25 -16.19 1.60
N ASN A 37 -7.05 -16.67 1.88
CA ASN A 37 -6.68 -17.26 3.16
C ASN A 37 -5.21 -16.94 3.48
N PRO A 38 -4.91 -15.79 4.10
CA PRO A 38 -3.55 -15.38 4.42
C PRO A 38 -3.00 -16.21 5.58
N THR A 39 -2.30 -17.29 5.25
CA THR A 39 -1.56 -18.12 6.24
C THR A 39 -0.23 -17.48 6.60
N ALA A 40 0.37 -17.86 7.73
CA ALA A 40 1.71 -17.39 8.12
C ALA A 40 2.78 -17.66 7.05
N ALA A 41 2.73 -18.83 6.40
CA ALA A 41 3.62 -19.19 5.30
C ALA A 41 3.42 -18.29 4.08
N TRP A 42 2.17 -17.95 3.76
CA TRP A 42 1.86 -17.00 2.69
C TRP A 42 2.39 -15.60 3.01
N VAL A 43 2.22 -15.11 4.25
CA VAL A 43 2.78 -13.80 4.67
C VAL A 43 4.31 -13.79 4.58
N ALA A 44 4.97 -14.86 5.04
CA ALA A 44 6.42 -14.99 4.91
C ALA A 44 6.87 -14.95 3.43
N GLN A 45 6.10 -15.57 2.53
CA GLN A 45 6.37 -15.48 1.10
C GLN A 45 6.21 -14.05 0.56
N GLN A 46 5.15 -13.34 0.95
CA GLN A 46 4.97 -11.95 0.56
C GLN A 46 6.09 -11.03 1.06
N LEU A 47 6.62 -11.30 2.25
CA LEU A 47 7.77 -10.55 2.77
C LEU A 47 9.05 -10.82 1.98
N ARG A 48 9.29 -12.07 1.55
CA ARG A 48 10.42 -12.41 0.67
C ARG A 48 10.30 -11.72 -0.69
N GLU A 49 9.09 -11.64 -1.23
CA GLU A 49 8.80 -10.94 -2.50
C GLU A 49 8.98 -9.42 -2.35
N ALA A 50 8.54 -8.85 -1.22
CA ALA A 50 8.68 -7.43 -0.92
C ALA A 50 10.14 -7.00 -0.70
N PHE A 51 10.96 -7.90 -0.14
CA PHE A 51 12.32 -7.62 0.28
C PHE A 51 13.31 -8.68 -0.25
N PRO A 52 13.62 -8.67 -1.56
CA PRO A 52 14.59 -9.59 -2.13
C PRO A 52 16.02 -9.20 -1.68
N TRP A 53 16.87 -10.21 -1.44
CA TRP A 53 18.26 -10.06 -1.00
C TRP A 53 18.39 -9.19 0.28
N ASP A 54 19.32 -8.25 0.31
CA ASP A 54 19.64 -7.40 1.48
C ASP A 54 18.74 -6.16 1.60
N SER A 55 17.58 -6.13 0.94
CA SER A 55 16.64 -5.00 1.01
C SER A 55 15.69 -5.07 2.23
N ALA A 56 15.85 -6.10 3.06
CA ALA A 56 15.03 -6.30 4.26
C ALA A 56 15.14 -5.11 5.23
N PRO A 57 14.01 -4.61 5.75
CA PRO A 57 14.03 -3.50 6.68
C PRO A 57 14.52 -3.96 8.06
N ARG A 58 15.28 -3.10 8.75
CA ARG A 58 15.69 -3.38 10.13
C ARG A 58 14.51 -3.61 11.07
N TYR A 59 13.41 -2.87 10.87
CA TYR A 59 12.19 -2.96 11.68
C TYR A 59 10.95 -3.04 10.81
N LEU A 60 10.04 -3.94 11.19
CA LEU A 60 8.72 -4.10 10.59
C LEU A 60 7.65 -4.00 11.68
N ILE A 61 6.89 -2.91 11.63
CA ILE A 61 5.74 -2.68 12.51
C ILE A 61 4.54 -3.44 11.96
N HIS A 62 3.83 -4.16 12.81
CA HIS A 62 2.58 -4.80 12.44
C HIS A 62 1.64 -4.91 13.61
N ASP A 63 0.35 -5.07 13.31
CA ASP A 63 -0.63 -5.32 14.35
C ASP A 63 -0.50 -6.75 14.90
N GLY A 64 -1.05 -6.93 16.09
CA GLY A 64 -0.99 -8.20 16.80
C GLY A 64 -1.94 -9.27 16.29
N ASP A 65 -2.35 -9.23 15.02
CA ASP A 65 -3.32 -10.17 14.48
C ASP A 65 -2.90 -11.61 14.81
N SER A 66 -3.89 -12.42 15.21
CA SER A 66 -3.80 -13.86 15.46
C SER A 66 -3.07 -14.66 14.36
N ARG A 67 -2.95 -14.09 13.15
CA ARG A 67 -2.20 -14.63 12.01
C ARG A 67 -0.68 -14.52 12.18
N PHE A 68 -0.18 -13.59 13.01
CA PHE A 68 1.23 -13.42 13.35
C PHE A 68 1.64 -14.41 14.46
N LYS A 69 1.76 -15.68 14.08
CA LYS A 69 2.21 -16.78 14.94
C LYS A 69 3.73 -16.78 15.14
N ALA A 70 4.21 -17.57 16.11
CA ALA A 70 5.63 -17.77 16.39
C ALA A 70 6.44 -18.12 15.13
N ASP A 71 5.88 -18.93 14.23
CA ASP A 71 6.52 -19.30 12.96
C ASP A 71 6.88 -18.08 12.10
N LEU A 72 5.98 -17.10 12.01
CA LEU A 72 6.23 -15.89 11.23
C LEU A 72 7.29 -15.00 11.89
N ILE A 73 7.30 -14.93 13.22
CA ILE A 73 8.35 -14.22 13.96
C ILE A 73 9.72 -14.85 13.70
N SER A 74 9.80 -16.19 13.74
CA SER A 74 11.03 -16.92 13.42
C SER A 74 11.48 -16.68 11.97
N GLN A 75 10.55 -16.65 11.00
CA GLN A 75 10.88 -16.34 9.61
C GLN A 75 11.40 -14.91 9.45
N LEU A 76 10.79 -13.93 10.13
CA LEU A 76 11.26 -12.54 10.13
C LEU A 76 12.67 -12.43 10.71
N ALA A 77 12.96 -13.15 11.79
CA ALA A 77 14.29 -13.20 12.39
C ALA A 77 15.34 -13.79 11.44
N ILE A 78 15.01 -14.86 10.69
CA ILE A 78 15.88 -15.44 9.65
C ILE A 78 16.18 -14.43 8.54
N MET A 79 15.20 -13.58 8.19
CA MET A 79 15.35 -12.50 7.22
C MET A 79 16.09 -11.26 7.78
N GLY A 80 16.53 -11.30 9.05
CA GLY A 80 17.18 -10.15 9.71
C GLY A 80 16.23 -9.00 10.07
N ILE A 81 14.91 -9.24 10.04
CA ILE A 81 13.88 -8.22 10.31
C ILE A 81 13.48 -8.28 11.79
N ASN A 82 13.60 -7.17 12.50
CA ASN A 82 13.07 -7.05 13.85
C ASN A 82 11.56 -6.78 13.78
N SER A 83 10.77 -7.78 14.17
CA SER A 83 9.31 -7.68 14.33
C SER A 83 8.97 -6.75 15.50
N VAL A 84 8.18 -5.70 15.23
CA VAL A 84 7.67 -4.77 16.24
C VAL A 84 6.15 -4.86 16.25
N ARG A 85 5.62 -5.59 17.23
CA ARG A 85 4.17 -5.72 17.43
C ARG A 85 3.63 -4.45 18.08
N THR A 86 2.52 -3.91 17.58
CA THR A 86 1.79 -2.86 18.29
C THR A 86 1.24 -3.38 19.62
N ALA A 87 1.25 -2.52 20.64
CA ALA A 87 0.63 -2.82 21.91
C ALA A 87 -0.88 -3.03 21.72
N PRO A 88 -1.50 -3.90 22.53
CA PRO A 88 -2.95 -4.10 22.49
C PRO A 88 -3.69 -2.75 22.55
N ARG A 89 -4.69 -2.57 21.68
CA ARG A 89 -5.53 -1.36 21.61
C ARG A 89 -4.75 -0.06 21.33
N SER A 90 -3.60 -0.16 20.67
CA SER A 90 -2.73 0.98 20.34
C SER A 90 -2.58 1.21 18.82
N PRO A 91 -3.68 1.46 18.08
CA PRO A 91 -3.67 1.60 16.61
C PRO A 91 -2.75 2.73 16.13
N TRP A 92 -2.55 3.77 16.95
CA TRP A 92 -1.65 4.89 16.65
C TRP A 92 -0.20 4.45 16.40
N GLN A 93 0.24 3.28 16.90
CA GLN A 93 1.58 2.76 16.65
C GLN A 93 1.77 2.25 15.22
N ASN A 94 0.68 1.91 14.52
CA ASN A 94 0.68 1.57 13.09
C ASN A 94 -0.04 2.63 12.23
N ALA A 95 -0.10 3.88 12.72
CA ALA A 95 -0.91 4.95 12.12
C ALA A 95 -0.61 5.19 10.63
N ILE A 96 0.61 4.90 10.16
CA ILE A 96 0.98 5.07 8.76
C ILE A 96 0.31 4.04 7.87
N CYS A 97 0.39 2.75 8.22
CA CYS A 97 -0.26 1.70 7.45
C CYS A 97 -1.77 1.82 7.53
N GLU A 98 -2.33 2.07 8.72
CA GLU A 98 -3.77 2.28 8.90
C GLU A 98 -4.30 3.46 8.08
N ARG A 99 -3.56 4.58 8.08
CA ARG A 99 -3.93 5.76 7.28
C ARG A 99 -3.88 5.45 5.78
N THR A 100 -2.91 4.67 5.33
CA THR A 100 -2.79 4.22 3.95
C THR A 100 -3.95 3.31 3.55
N ILE A 101 -4.31 2.33 4.38
CA ILE A 101 -5.48 1.47 4.18
C ILE A 101 -6.77 2.28 4.10
N ARG A 102 -6.95 3.24 5.02
CA ARG A 102 -8.12 4.13 4.99
C ARG A 102 -8.17 4.96 3.70
N THR A 103 -7.01 5.36 3.18
CA THR A 103 -6.90 6.08 1.90
C THR A 103 -7.33 5.20 0.75
N LEU A 104 -6.80 3.97 0.65
CA LEU A 104 -7.22 2.98 -0.34
C LEU A 104 -8.73 2.72 -0.30
N ARG A 105 -9.30 2.55 0.89
CA ARG A 105 -10.75 2.39 1.04
C ARG A 105 -11.50 3.60 0.48
N ARG A 106 -11.15 4.81 0.93
CA ARG A 106 -11.85 6.04 0.56
C ARG A 106 -11.72 6.38 -0.92
N GLU A 107 -10.56 6.17 -1.52
CA GLU A 107 -10.25 6.65 -2.87
C GLU A 107 -10.42 5.58 -3.96
N LEU A 108 -10.49 4.30 -3.60
CA LEU A 108 -10.65 3.20 -4.55
C LEU A 108 -11.84 2.31 -4.19
N PHE A 109 -11.79 1.62 -3.05
CA PHE A 109 -12.73 0.53 -2.77
C PHE A 109 -14.15 0.96 -2.38
N ASN A 110 -14.36 2.23 -2.04
CA ASN A 110 -15.70 2.81 -1.88
C ASN A 110 -16.37 3.14 -3.22
N HIS A 111 -15.63 3.11 -4.33
CA HIS A 111 -16.10 3.52 -5.65
C HIS A 111 -16.17 2.38 -6.67
N VAL A 112 -15.46 1.27 -6.42
CA VAL A 112 -15.33 0.15 -7.36
C VAL A 112 -15.73 -1.15 -6.68
N ILE A 113 -16.62 -1.90 -7.32
CA ILE A 113 -16.97 -3.26 -6.91
C ILE A 113 -15.96 -4.23 -7.51
N VAL A 114 -15.25 -4.96 -6.65
CA VAL A 114 -14.26 -5.95 -7.07
C VAL A 114 -14.95 -7.20 -7.59
N ILE A 115 -14.49 -7.72 -8.73
CA ILE A 115 -15.10 -8.90 -9.37
C ILE A 115 -14.33 -10.18 -9.02
N SER A 116 -13.00 -10.11 -9.02
CA SER A 116 -12.11 -11.24 -8.81
C SER A 116 -10.77 -10.81 -8.23
N PRO A 117 -9.92 -11.74 -7.72
CA PRO A 117 -8.56 -11.41 -7.29
C PRO A 117 -7.71 -10.76 -8.39
N ALA A 118 -7.86 -11.22 -9.64
CA ALA A 118 -7.15 -10.64 -10.78
C ALA A 118 -7.60 -9.20 -11.07
N HIS A 119 -8.92 -8.94 -10.96
CA HIS A 119 -9.46 -7.59 -11.09
C HIS A 119 -8.93 -6.68 -9.96
N LEU A 120 -8.95 -7.15 -8.71
CA LEU A 120 -8.38 -6.41 -7.57
C LEU A 120 -6.89 -6.09 -7.77
N LYS A 121 -6.11 -7.06 -8.26
CA LYS A 121 -4.69 -6.83 -8.57
C LYS A 121 -4.51 -5.70 -9.58
N LYS A 122 -5.27 -5.74 -10.69
CA LYS A 122 -5.19 -4.70 -11.74
C LYS A 122 -5.56 -3.31 -11.19
N LEU A 123 -6.62 -3.22 -10.37
CA LEU A 123 -7.02 -1.97 -9.73
C LEU A 123 -5.93 -1.43 -8.81
N LEU A 124 -5.31 -2.29 -8.00
CA LEU A 124 -4.22 -1.89 -7.10
C LEU A 124 -2.99 -1.46 -7.88
N ASP A 125 -2.58 -2.22 -8.91
CA ASP A 125 -1.44 -1.86 -9.76
C ASP A 125 -1.63 -0.46 -10.38
N GLU A 126 -2.81 -0.21 -10.98
CA GLU A 126 -3.13 1.09 -11.58
C GLU A 126 -3.23 2.22 -10.54
N TYR A 127 -3.87 1.95 -9.40
CA TYR A 127 -3.95 2.92 -8.30
C TYR A 127 -2.57 3.27 -7.76
N LEU A 128 -1.64 2.32 -7.66
CA LEU A 128 -0.30 2.58 -7.13
C LEU A 128 0.52 3.48 -8.05
N ILE A 129 0.36 3.38 -9.37
CA ILE A 129 0.97 4.33 -10.32
C ILE A 129 0.51 5.75 -10.02
N TYR A 130 -0.81 5.94 -9.83
CA TYR A 130 -1.38 7.23 -9.44
C TYR A 130 -0.90 7.68 -8.05
N PHE A 131 -0.99 6.80 -7.06
CA PHE A 131 -0.67 7.08 -5.66
C PHE A 131 0.79 7.48 -5.49
N HIS A 132 1.72 6.77 -6.14
CA HIS A 132 3.15 7.05 -6.01
C HIS A 132 3.60 8.29 -6.79
N GLY A 133 3.02 8.55 -7.97
CA GLY A 133 3.51 9.58 -8.88
C GLY A 133 2.67 10.86 -8.95
N SER A 134 1.43 10.86 -8.46
CA SER A 134 0.49 11.98 -8.70
C SER A 134 -0.24 12.44 -7.45
N ARG A 135 -0.57 11.52 -6.54
CA ARG A 135 -1.32 11.84 -5.33
C ARG A 135 -0.43 12.55 -4.31
N THR A 136 -0.76 13.79 -3.96
CA THR A 136 0.02 14.55 -2.99
C THR A 136 -0.29 14.16 -1.54
N HIS A 137 0.70 14.27 -0.66
CA HIS A 137 0.59 13.93 0.75
C HIS A 137 0.95 15.12 1.63
N LEU A 138 0.02 15.55 2.50
CA LEU A 138 0.30 16.61 3.49
C LEU A 138 1.49 16.26 4.39
N GLY A 139 1.63 14.98 4.76
CA GLY A 139 2.75 14.49 5.55
C GLY A 139 4.09 14.46 4.80
N LEU A 140 4.11 14.82 3.51
CA LEU A 140 5.30 14.97 2.67
C LEU A 140 5.37 16.39 2.07
N ASN A 141 4.84 17.41 2.77
CA ASN A 141 4.81 18.79 2.28
C ASN A 141 4.13 18.96 0.91
N LYS A 142 3.06 18.19 0.66
CA LYS A 142 2.34 18.12 -0.62
C LYS A 142 3.16 17.53 -1.78
N ASP A 143 4.25 16.84 -1.50
CA ASP A 143 4.95 16.00 -2.47
C ASP A 143 4.26 14.63 -2.63
N THR A 144 4.66 13.89 -3.65
CA THR A 144 4.24 12.52 -3.94
C THR A 144 5.22 11.49 -3.33
N PRO A 145 4.81 10.24 -3.08
CA PRO A 145 5.71 9.23 -2.50
C PRO A 145 7.00 9.03 -3.30
N ILE A 146 6.90 8.96 -4.63
CA ILE A 146 8.05 9.15 -5.53
C ILE A 146 8.17 10.65 -5.77
N HIS A 147 9.37 11.20 -5.56
CA HIS A 147 9.59 12.63 -5.74
C HIS A 147 9.16 13.07 -7.13
N SER A 148 8.30 14.08 -7.18
CA SER A 148 7.95 14.76 -8.42
C SER A 148 8.74 16.06 -8.51
N PRO A 149 9.39 16.35 -9.64
CA PRO A 149 10.06 17.63 -9.82
C PRO A 149 9.02 18.76 -9.73
N ILE A 150 9.42 19.89 -9.14
CA ILE A 150 8.56 21.08 -9.08
C ILE A 150 8.32 21.55 -10.51
N GLN A 151 7.07 21.48 -10.98
CA GLN A 151 6.71 22.04 -12.26
C GLN A 151 6.67 23.56 -12.15
N LEU A 152 7.53 24.26 -12.90
CA LEU A 152 7.47 25.72 -13.01
C LEU A 152 6.14 26.13 -13.64
N LEU A 153 5.56 27.22 -13.16
CA LEU A 153 4.34 27.80 -13.73
C LEU A 153 4.66 28.33 -15.14
N THR A 154 4.44 27.50 -16.17
CA THR A 154 4.53 27.87 -17.58
C THR A 154 3.13 28.12 -18.14
N ASP A 155 2.95 28.99 -19.13
CA ASP A 155 1.66 29.29 -19.78
C ASP A 155 1.12 28.17 -20.71
N GLY A 156 1.58 26.94 -20.52
CA GLY A 156 1.18 25.79 -21.32
C GLY A 156 -0.23 25.27 -21.02
N GLU A 157 -0.81 24.57 -21.99
CA GLU A 157 -2.12 23.91 -21.86
C GLU A 157 -2.10 22.85 -20.74
N ILE A 158 -3.19 22.78 -19.96
CA ILE A 158 -3.37 21.77 -18.92
C ILE A 158 -3.88 20.48 -19.57
N LYS A 159 -3.09 19.41 -19.49
CA LYS A 159 -3.49 18.07 -19.93
C LYS A 159 -3.94 17.23 -18.75
N ALA A 160 -5.15 16.70 -18.83
CA ALA A 160 -5.69 15.75 -17.86
C ALA A 160 -5.43 14.31 -18.33
N THR A 161 -4.75 13.52 -17.50
CA THR A 161 -4.52 12.08 -17.73
C THR A 161 -5.37 11.27 -16.75
N PRO A 162 -6.35 10.47 -17.21
CA PRO A 162 -7.23 9.71 -16.34
C PRO A 162 -6.53 8.45 -15.79
N PHE A 163 -6.93 8.06 -14.59
CA PHE A 163 -6.59 6.79 -13.94
C PHE A 163 -7.88 6.12 -13.45
N LEU A 164 -7.89 4.78 -13.43
CA LEU A 164 -8.97 3.95 -12.91
C LEU A 164 -10.31 4.29 -13.56
N GLY A 165 -10.31 4.37 -14.89
CA GLY A 165 -11.50 4.74 -15.67
C GLY A 165 -11.99 6.18 -15.45
N GLY A 166 -11.10 7.09 -15.01
CA GLY A 166 -11.43 8.50 -14.74
C GLY A 166 -11.83 8.77 -13.30
N LEU A 167 -11.70 7.80 -12.39
CA LEU A 167 -11.90 8.02 -10.96
C LEU A 167 -10.91 9.05 -10.40
N HIS A 168 -9.67 9.04 -10.93
CA HIS A 168 -8.62 9.99 -10.59
C HIS A 168 -8.02 10.61 -11.86
N HIS A 169 -7.42 11.79 -11.73
CA HIS A 169 -6.74 12.47 -12.82
C HIS A 169 -5.41 13.04 -12.35
N ARG A 170 -4.38 12.95 -13.21
CA ARG A 170 -3.16 13.77 -13.11
C ARG A 170 -3.27 14.94 -14.07
N TYR A 171 -2.91 16.12 -13.59
CA TYR A 171 -2.94 17.35 -14.37
C TYR A 171 -1.51 17.86 -14.51
N ASP A 172 -1.02 17.90 -15.75
CA ASP A 172 0.31 18.41 -16.07
C ASP A 172 0.16 19.57 -17.07
N ARG A 173 0.99 20.62 -16.97
CA ARG A 173 1.11 21.60 -18.07
C ARG A 173 2.10 21.10 -19.12
N GLN A 174 1.76 21.22 -20.40
CA GLN A 174 2.74 20.93 -21.47
C GLN A 174 3.75 22.07 -21.57
N HIS A 175 5.04 21.73 -21.70
CA HIS A 175 6.04 22.71 -22.11
C HIS A 175 5.92 22.92 -23.61
N CYS A 176 5.59 24.15 -24.03
CA CYS A 176 5.65 24.58 -25.43
C CYS A 176 7.10 24.60 -25.92
#